data_AF-A0A9D8JBJ6-F1
#
_entry.id   AF-A0A9D8JBJ6-F1
#
_cell.length_a   1.000
_cell.length_b   1.000
_cell.length_c   1.000
_cell.angle_alpha   90.00
_cell.angle_beta   90.00
_cell.angle_gamma   90.00
#
_symmetry.space_group_name_H-M   'P 1'
#
loop_
_entity.id
_entity.type
_entity.pdbx_description
1 polymer ?
#
loop_
_entity_poly.entity_id
_entity_poly.type
_entity_poly.pdbx_seq_one_letter_code
_entity_poly.pdbx_strand_id
1 'polypeptide(L)'
;MTKNHKISESPAAAPTPRYMESRLTAQVAHTQVIAPVPEFPGARITEGRVKALDGVRGLAIAMVMIGHIGEFGTDISPIFRAVYALSWIGVELFFALSGFLITSILLETLNTKTYLARFYLRRFWRIVPLYYVVLTVTTFVLPQIFTELITPEMAATWRDHAPWYYGFLANFMMLRLNDMPKDPVTVAWSLAIEEQFYLVWPLVVMSFRRWRPLGVLGSLIALSIGLKAVLLMRGWNEFHFYLFTPTRLEPLVIGSALALARHHGYLRSFGTAGDHVWPLAKWPFARLGCIAAVVLLFLHLLSLLSYGVAGVGVVATVIESLTYYLLIGIMFTSLLGYVLAKPDSDVARLFQKKWLCQLGLWSYSIYLTHNLINHGLAQSGLTFGILGTNVVGLIGHGLVTVTLSVGVGCVLYVYVERPIISWRNRCI
;
A
#
# COMPACT_ATOMS: atom_id res chain seq x y z
N MET A 1 -65.77 -41.50 -48.63
CA MET A 1 -65.38 -40.61 -47.52
C MET A 1 -64.46 -41.37 -46.57
N THR A 2 -63.17 -41.06 -46.64
CA THR A 2 -62.17 -41.00 -45.55
C THR A 2 -62.06 -42.05 -44.43
N LYS A 3 -60.82 -42.59 -44.34
CA LYS A 3 -59.99 -42.88 -43.14
C LYS A 3 -60.32 -44.15 -42.34
N ASN A 4 -59.39 -44.84 -41.70
CA ASN A 4 -57.94 -45.06 -41.81
C ASN A 4 -57.62 -46.18 -40.80
N HIS A 5 -56.69 -47.06 -41.13
CA HIS A 5 -56.15 -48.14 -40.30
C HIS A 5 -55.60 -47.66 -38.93
N LYS A 6 -55.79 -48.48 -37.88
CA LYS A 6 -54.95 -48.50 -36.68
C LYS A 6 -54.72 -49.94 -36.24
N ILE A 7 -53.45 -50.36 -36.30
CA ILE A 7 -52.91 -51.63 -35.81
C ILE A 7 -52.57 -51.46 -34.33
N SER A 8 -52.88 -52.49 -33.53
CA SER A 8 -52.63 -52.59 -32.09
C SER A 8 -51.19 -53.00 -31.80
N GLU A 9 -50.51 -52.29 -30.88
CA GLU A 9 -49.26 -52.73 -30.27
C GLU A 9 -49.45 -53.08 -28.78
N SER A 10 -48.68 -54.08 -28.38
CA SER A 10 -48.57 -54.75 -27.07
C SER A 10 -48.03 -53.83 -25.95
N PRO A 11 -48.36 -54.07 -24.65
CA PRO A 11 -47.82 -53.27 -23.55
C PRO A 11 -46.37 -53.67 -23.22
N ALA A 12 -45.48 -52.67 -23.25
CA ALA A 12 -44.06 -52.80 -22.91
C ALA A 12 -43.85 -53.02 -21.41
N ALA A 13 -42.91 -53.93 -21.10
CA ALA A 13 -42.46 -54.31 -19.77
C ALA A 13 -41.79 -53.16 -19.00
N ALA A 14 -41.98 -53.18 -17.67
CA ALA A 14 -41.34 -52.25 -16.74
C ALA A 14 -39.80 -52.45 -16.72
N PRO A 15 -39.00 -51.36 -16.68
CA PRO A 15 -37.55 -51.49 -16.65
C PRO A 15 -37.02 -51.90 -15.26
N THR A 16 -36.00 -52.76 -15.29
CA THR A 16 -35.28 -53.37 -14.18
C THR A 16 -34.44 -52.37 -13.34
N PRO A 17 -34.06 -52.71 -12.09
CA PRO A 17 -33.52 -51.77 -11.09
C PRO A 17 -32.08 -51.27 -11.34
N ARG A 18 -31.47 -51.57 -12.49
CA ARG A 18 -30.06 -51.24 -12.76
C ARG A 18 -29.83 -49.80 -13.23
N TYR A 19 -30.90 -49.04 -13.48
CA TYR A 19 -30.80 -47.66 -14.01
C TYR A 19 -30.83 -46.57 -12.92
N MET A 20 -31.13 -46.91 -11.66
CA MET A 20 -31.17 -45.92 -10.55
C MET A 20 -29.86 -45.80 -9.77
N GLU A 21 -29.01 -46.83 -9.72
CA GLU A 21 -27.73 -46.74 -9.00
C GLU A 21 -26.67 -45.87 -9.72
N SER A 22 -26.78 -45.70 -11.04
CA SER A 22 -25.84 -44.87 -11.82
C SER A 22 -26.06 -43.37 -11.64
N ARG A 23 -27.24 -42.95 -11.14
CA ARG A 23 -27.53 -41.53 -10.89
C ARG A 23 -27.18 -41.06 -9.48
N LEU A 24 -27.13 -41.95 -8.49
CA LEU A 24 -26.74 -41.60 -7.12
C LEU A 24 -25.22 -41.57 -6.92
N THR A 25 -24.45 -42.31 -7.72
CA THR A 25 -22.97 -42.21 -7.75
C THR A 25 -22.45 -41.04 -8.60
N ALA A 26 -23.26 -40.53 -9.54
CA ALA A 26 -22.89 -39.39 -10.39
C ALA A 26 -23.08 -38.01 -9.72
N GLN A 27 -23.75 -37.92 -8.57
CA GLN A 27 -24.12 -36.64 -7.94
C GLN A 27 -23.29 -36.25 -6.70
N VAL A 28 -22.26 -37.05 -6.34
CA VAL A 28 -21.31 -36.73 -5.25
C VAL A 28 -19.90 -36.40 -5.77
N ALA A 29 -19.68 -36.45 -7.08
CA ALA A 29 -18.39 -36.15 -7.72
C ALA A 29 -18.37 -34.79 -8.46
N HIS A 30 -18.81 -33.72 -7.79
CA HIS A 30 -18.58 -32.34 -8.26
C HIS A 30 -18.00 -31.46 -7.16
N THR A 31 -17.00 -31.97 -6.43
CA THR A 31 -15.93 -31.08 -5.99
C THR A 31 -15.14 -30.76 -7.24
N GLN A 32 -15.29 -29.57 -7.81
CA GLN A 32 -14.38 -29.09 -8.84
C GLN A 32 -12.97 -29.08 -8.23
N VAL A 33 -12.25 -30.18 -8.45
CA VAL A 33 -10.80 -30.22 -8.40
C VAL A 33 -10.37 -29.15 -9.38
N ILE A 34 -9.84 -28.06 -8.84
CA ILE A 34 -9.24 -26.97 -9.58
C ILE A 34 -8.34 -27.64 -10.62
N ALA A 35 -8.66 -27.49 -11.91
CA ALA A 35 -7.73 -27.85 -12.96
C ALA A 35 -6.40 -27.17 -12.60
N PRO A 36 -5.26 -27.89 -12.54
CA PRO A 36 -4.00 -27.29 -12.18
C PRO A 36 -3.81 -26.05 -13.06
N VAL A 37 -3.72 -24.89 -12.42
CA VAL A 37 -3.45 -23.63 -13.09
C VAL A 37 -2.20 -23.88 -13.93
N PRO A 38 -2.22 -23.60 -15.25
CA PRO A 38 -1.04 -23.79 -16.09
C PRO A 38 0.17 -23.13 -15.41
N GLU A 39 1.27 -23.87 -15.23
CA GLU A 39 2.51 -23.25 -14.80
C GLU A 39 2.95 -22.26 -15.87
N PHE A 40 2.66 -20.99 -15.63
CA PHE A 40 3.03 -19.92 -16.54
C PHE A 40 4.52 -19.61 -16.34
N PRO A 41 5.35 -19.66 -17.39
CA PRO A 41 6.73 -19.20 -17.35
C PRO A 41 6.74 -17.67 -17.27
N GLY A 42 6.56 -17.18 -16.06
CA GLY A 42 6.83 -15.82 -15.67
C GLY A 42 7.54 -15.87 -14.35
N ALA A 43 8.78 -15.37 -14.34
CA ALA A 43 9.59 -15.26 -13.13
C ALA A 43 8.69 -14.87 -11.96
N ARG A 44 8.53 -15.79 -11.00
CA ARG A 44 7.80 -15.50 -9.77
C ARG A 44 8.43 -14.24 -9.17
N ILE A 45 7.67 -13.38 -8.50
CA ILE A 45 8.28 -12.27 -7.73
C ILE A 45 9.30 -12.84 -6.70
N THR A 46 9.10 -14.11 -6.32
CA THR A 46 10.02 -14.91 -5.50
C THR A 46 11.24 -15.49 -6.23
N GLU A 47 11.25 -15.58 -7.57
CA GLU A 47 12.37 -16.11 -8.38
C GLU A 47 13.29 -15.01 -8.94
N GLY A 48 12.92 -13.73 -8.83
CA GLY A 48 13.77 -12.62 -9.24
C GLY A 48 13.32 -11.27 -8.66
N ARG A 49 14.19 -10.64 -7.87
CA ARG A 49 13.94 -9.32 -7.28
C ARG A 49 13.82 -8.25 -8.38
N VAL A 50 12.66 -7.60 -8.50
CA VAL A 50 12.47 -6.49 -9.43
C VAL A 50 13.12 -5.23 -8.86
N LYS A 51 14.37 -4.96 -9.23
CA LYS A 51 15.18 -3.83 -8.74
C LYS A 51 14.46 -2.48 -8.81
N ALA A 52 13.70 -2.26 -9.89
CA ALA A 52 12.99 -1.01 -10.08
C ALA A 52 11.92 -0.78 -9.01
N LEU A 53 11.26 -1.82 -8.48
CA LEU A 53 10.32 -1.68 -7.37
C LEU A 53 11.03 -1.29 -6.07
N ASP A 54 12.25 -1.79 -5.83
CA ASP A 54 13.06 -1.30 -4.71
C ASP A 54 13.39 0.19 -4.91
N GLY A 55 13.75 0.64 -6.12
CA GLY A 55 13.98 2.06 -6.36
C GLY A 55 12.73 2.93 -6.14
N VAL A 56 11.56 2.46 -6.55
CA VAL A 56 10.30 3.18 -6.29
C VAL A 56 10.03 3.28 -4.77
N ARG A 57 10.33 2.23 -3.99
CA ARG A 57 10.31 2.30 -2.51
C ARG A 57 11.34 3.30 -1.97
N GLY A 58 12.51 3.39 -2.59
CA GLY A 58 13.53 4.38 -2.27
C GLY A 58 13.02 5.81 -2.44
N LEU A 59 12.29 6.08 -3.52
CA LEU A 59 11.63 7.37 -3.73
C LEU A 59 10.58 7.63 -2.65
N ALA A 60 9.73 6.65 -2.36
CA ALA A 60 8.68 6.77 -1.36
C ALA A 60 9.23 7.14 0.03
N ILE A 61 10.28 6.46 0.51
CA ILE A 61 10.88 6.80 1.82
C ILE A 61 11.57 8.17 1.80
N ALA A 62 12.22 8.55 0.69
CA ALA A 62 12.82 9.88 0.58
C ALA A 62 11.77 10.99 0.71
N MET A 63 10.61 10.83 0.06
CA MET A 63 9.49 11.76 0.18
C MET A 63 8.95 11.82 1.60
N VAL A 64 8.74 10.67 2.25
CA VAL A 64 8.29 10.63 3.66
C VAL A 64 9.26 11.37 4.59
N MET A 65 10.57 11.18 4.42
CA MET A 65 11.56 11.86 5.25
C MET A 65 11.57 13.37 5.03
N ILE A 66 11.46 13.81 3.77
CA ILE A 66 11.37 15.24 3.42
C ILE A 66 10.19 15.89 4.16
N GLY A 67 9.03 15.23 4.21
CA GLY A 67 7.85 15.75 4.89
C GLY A 67 8.05 15.98 6.38
N HIS A 68 8.58 14.99 7.08
CA HIS A 68 8.81 15.09 8.52
C HIS A 68 9.92 16.08 8.87
N ILE A 69 10.97 16.20 8.04
CA ILE A 69 12.00 17.25 8.23
C ILE A 69 11.37 18.64 8.14
N GLY A 70 10.40 18.82 7.22
CA GLY A 70 9.71 20.09 7.01
C GLY A 70 8.87 20.57 8.21
N GLU A 71 8.52 19.70 9.16
CA GLU A 71 7.70 20.02 10.34
C GLU A 71 8.35 21.08 11.27
N PHE A 72 9.67 21.23 11.21
CA PHE A 72 10.43 22.11 12.11
C PHE A 72 10.85 23.46 11.47
N GLY A 73 10.60 23.68 10.18
CA GLY A 73 11.01 24.90 9.48
C GLY A 73 10.00 26.03 9.63
N THR A 74 10.37 27.15 10.27
CA THR A 74 9.46 28.29 10.48
C THR A 74 9.55 29.35 9.35
N ASP A 75 10.74 29.60 8.81
CA ASP A 75 11.03 30.63 7.80
C ASP A 75 11.52 30.04 6.46
N ILE A 76 10.71 29.16 5.90
CA ILE A 76 10.97 28.52 4.61
C ILE A 76 10.33 29.27 3.45
N SER A 77 11.08 29.38 2.35
CA SER A 77 10.58 29.99 1.12
C SER A 77 9.39 29.20 0.55
N PRO A 78 8.51 29.82 -0.25
CA PRO A 78 7.31 29.19 -0.76
C PRO A 78 7.55 27.87 -1.51
N ILE A 79 8.69 27.75 -2.21
CA ILE A 79 9.02 26.52 -2.94
C ILE A 79 9.34 25.35 -2.01
N PHE A 80 10.03 25.58 -0.89
CA PHE A 80 10.27 24.54 0.12
C PHE A 80 8.96 24.13 0.79
N ARG A 81 8.09 25.09 1.13
CA ARG A 81 6.74 24.80 1.64
C ARG A 81 5.95 23.90 0.70
N ALA A 82 5.97 24.20 -0.60
CA ALA A 82 5.28 23.39 -1.61
C ALA A 82 5.85 21.96 -1.70
N VAL A 83 7.18 21.81 -1.68
CA VAL A 83 7.83 20.49 -1.70
C VAL A 83 7.43 19.66 -0.47
N TYR A 84 7.45 20.26 0.73
CA TYR A 84 7.01 19.58 1.95
C TYR A 84 5.53 19.23 1.92
N ALA A 85 4.67 20.15 1.45
CA ALA A 85 3.24 19.92 1.32
C ALA A 85 2.87 18.80 0.34
N LEU A 86 3.77 18.45 -0.60
CA LEU A 86 3.57 17.33 -1.53
C LEU A 86 4.24 16.04 -1.07
N SER A 87 5.14 16.09 -0.09
CA SER A 87 6.00 14.96 0.27
C SER A 87 5.27 13.78 0.95
N TRP A 88 4.14 14.06 1.59
CA TRP A 88 3.31 13.04 2.26
C TRP A 88 2.75 12.00 1.30
N ILE A 89 2.62 12.32 0.01
CA ILE A 89 2.17 11.36 -1.02
C ILE A 89 3.15 10.18 -1.19
N GLY A 90 4.35 10.25 -0.60
CA GLY A 90 5.22 9.09 -0.45
C GLY A 90 4.55 7.90 0.26
N VAL A 91 3.65 8.16 1.21
CA VAL A 91 2.84 7.11 1.86
C VAL A 91 1.85 6.49 0.86
N GLU A 92 1.25 7.28 -0.03
CA GLU A 92 0.37 6.76 -1.10
C GLU A 92 1.10 5.83 -2.05
N LEU A 93 2.35 6.17 -2.37
CA LEU A 93 3.22 5.33 -3.18
C LEU A 93 3.53 4.01 -2.48
N PHE A 94 3.77 4.03 -1.15
CA PHE A 94 3.88 2.80 -0.35
C PHE A 94 2.59 1.97 -0.38
N PHE A 95 1.43 2.58 -0.20
CA PHE A 95 0.15 1.87 -0.26
C PHE A 95 -0.12 1.24 -1.62
N ALA A 96 0.14 1.94 -2.73
CA ALA A 96 0.02 1.37 -4.08
C ALA A 96 0.98 0.18 -4.28
N LEU A 97 2.23 0.30 -3.84
CA LEU A 97 3.22 -0.78 -3.85
C LEU A 97 2.77 -1.97 -2.99
N SER A 98 2.27 -1.71 -1.78
CA SER A 98 1.83 -2.72 -0.82
C SER A 98 0.64 -3.50 -1.38
N GLY A 99 -0.37 -2.83 -1.94
CA GLY A 99 -1.50 -3.49 -2.61
C GLY A 99 -1.05 -4.43 -3.74
N PHE A 100 -0.11 -3.95 -4.57
CA PHE A 100 0.48 -4.75 -5.65
C PHE A 100 1.24 -5.98 -5.11
N LEU A 101 2.13 -5.80 -4.13
CA LEU A 101 2.97 -6.88 -3.60
C LEU A 101 2.16 -7.91 -2.81
N ILE A 102 1.26 -7.45 -1.93
CA ILE A 102 0.38 -8.32 -1.14
C ILE A 102 -0.42 -9.23 -2.06
N THR A 103 -1.09 -8.64 -3.05
CA THR A 103 -1.93 -9.39 -3.98
C THR A 103 -1.11 -10.34 -4.83
N SER A 104 0.05 -9.90 -5.34
CA SER A 104 0.91 -10.77 -6.14
C SER A 104 1.41 -11.98 -5.36
N ILE A 105 1.86 -11.80 -4.12
CA ILE A 105 2.28 -12.90 -3.24
C ILE A 105 1.12 -13.85 -2.96
N LEU A 106 -0.07 -13.31 -2.68
CA LEU A 106 -1.24 -14.14 -2.42
C LEU A 106 -1.58 -15.01 -3.63
N LEU A 107 -1.68 -14.40 -4.81
CA LEU A 107 -1.98 -15.10 -6.07
C LEU A 107 -0.94 -16.19 -6.37
N GLU A 108 0.35 -15.93 -6.15
CA GLU A 108 1.42 -16.93 -6.30
C GLU A 108 1.28 -18.12 -5.33
N THR A 109 0.70 -17.91 -4.15
CA THR A 109 0.56 -18.96 -3.14
C THR A 109 -0.70 -19.81 -3.28
N LEU A 110 -1.71 -19.38 -4.06
CA LEU A 110 -3.05 -19.99 -4.11
C LEU A 110 -3.06 -21.49 -4.43
N ASN A 111 -2.07 -21.99 -5.16
CA ASN A 111 -1.99 -23.41 -5.55
C ASN A 111 -1.42 -24.33 -4.45
N THR A 112 -1.10 -23.80 -3.27
CA THR A 112 -0.51 -24.57 -2.17
C THR A 112 -1.56 -24.91 -1.09
N LYS A 113 -1.53 -26.13 -0.54
CA LYS A 113 -2.45 -26.53 0.54
C LYS A 113 -2.34 -25.63 1.78
N THR A 114 -1.18 -25.03 2.00
CA THR A 114 -0.86 -24.15 3.13
C THR A 114 -0.79 -22.68 2.73
N TYR A 115 -1.50 -22.26 1.68
CA TYR A 115 -1.35 -20.90 1.10
C TYR A 115 -1.59 -19.79 2.13
N LEU A 116 -2.62 -19.89 2.99
CA LEU A 116 -2.90 -18.90 4.03
C LEU A 116 -1.78 -18.81 5.06
N ALA A 117 -1.32 -19.95 5.57
CA ALA A 117 -0.22 -19.97 6.54
C ALA A 117 1.06 -19.39 5.92
N ARG A 118 1.40 -19.79 4.69
CA ARG A 118 2.55 -19.27 3.95
C ARG A 118 2.41 -17.79 3.63
N PHE A 119 1.21 -17.32 3.33
CA PHE A 119 0.92 -15.91 3.16
C PHE A 119 1.24 -15.20 4.47
N TYR A 120 0.45 -15.40 5.53
CA TYR A 120 0.56 -14.65 6.78
C TYR A 120 1.94 -14.72 7.42
N LEU A 121 2.56 -15.90 7.46
CA LEU A 121 3.88 -16.05 8.06
C LEU A 121 4.96 -15.31 7.27
N ARG A 122 4.89 -15.26 5.93
CA ARG A 122 5.91 -14.55 5.14
C ARG A 122 5.97 -13.06 5.47
N ARG A 123 4.81 -12.44 5.71
CA ARG A 123 4.73 -11.03 6.10
C ARG A 123 5.03 -10.82 7.57
N PHE A 124 4.52 -11.70 8.44
CA PHE A 124 4.83 -11.66 9.87
C PHE A 124 6.34 -11.56 10.09
N TRP A 125 7.11 -12.50 9.53
CA TRP A 125 8.58 -12.51 9.64
C TRP A 125 9.29 -11.33 8.97
N ARG A 126 8.61 -10.60 8.10
CA ARG A 126 9.17 -9.42 7.45
C ARG A 126 8.94 -8.13 8.23
N ILE A 127 7.80 -8.02 8.91
CA ILE A 127 7.36 -6.77 9.55
C ILE A 127 7.47 -6.88 11.08
N VAL A 128 6.74 -7.82 11.68
CA VAL A 128 6.46 -7.83 13.12
C VAL A 128 7.71 -7.85 14.01
N PRO A 129 8.74 -8.69 13.77
CA PRO A 129 9.90 -8.75 14.65
C PRO A 129 10.66 -7.42 14.77
N LEU A 130 11.03 -6.79 13.64
CA LEU A 130 11.76 -5.53 13.69
C LEU A 130 10.86 -4.40 14.23
N TYR A 131 9.58 -4.38 13.85
CA TYR A 131 8.60 -3.43 14.38
C TYR A 131 8.57 -3.45 15.91
N TYR A 132 8.41 -4.63 16.51
CA TYR A 132 8.36 -4.78 17.97
C TYR A 132 9.70 -4.49 18.64
N VAL A 133 10.83 -4.82 18.02
CA VAL A 133 12.15 -4.44 18.56
C VAL A 133 12.26 -2.91 18.64
N VAL A 134 11.97 -2.20 17.55
CA VAL A 134 12.05 -0.72 17.52
C VAL A 134 11.04 -0.12 18.51
N LEU A 135 9.79 -0.59 18.51
CA LEU A 135 8.76 -0.14 19.45
C LEU A 135 9.18 -0.35 20.90
N THR A 136 9.66 -1.54 21.26
CA THR A 136 10.07 -1.84 22.64
C THR A 136 11.24 -0.98 23.08
N VAL A 137 12.27 -0.86 22.23
CA VAL A 137 13.46 -0.07 22.53
C VAL A 137 13.09 1.41 22.69
N THR A 138 12.30 1.95 21.77
CA THR A 138 11.93 3.38 21.81
C THR A 138 11.02 3.73 22.98
N THR A 139 10.06 2.86 23.32
CA THR A 139 9.11 3.12 24.42
C THR A 139 9.70 2.85 25.80
N PHE A 140 10.53 1.82 25.98
CA PHE A 140 10.95 1.36 27.31
C PHE A 140 12.44 1.55 27.62
N VAL A 141 13.32 1.50 26.61
CA VAL A 141 14.78 1.54 26.83
C VAL A 141 15.31 2.96 26.68
N LEU A 142 15.00 3.65 25.58
CA LEU A 142 15.53 5.01 25.33
C LEU A 142 15.18 6.02 26.42
N PRO A 143 13.97 6.05 27.01
CA PRO A 143 13.66 7.00 28.09
C PRO A 143 14.53 6.81 29.34
N GLN A 144 15.11 5.62 29.55
CA GLN A 144 16.00 5.33 30.68
C GLN A 144 17.43 5.81 30.43
N ILE A 145 17.82 5.97 29.15
CA ILE A 145 19.17 6.36 28.73
C ILE A 145 19.24 7.86 28.45
N PHE A 146 18.21 8.42 27.82
CA PHE A 146 18.16 9.80 27.36
C PHE A 146 17.21 10.64 28.24
N THR A 147 17.39 10.60 29.56
CA THR A 147 16.52 11.27 30.54
C THR A 147 16.48 12.79 30.41
N GLU A 148 17.52 13.39 29.84
CA GLU A 148 17.56 14.85 29.55
C GLU A 148 16.73 15.24 28.33
N LEU A 149 16.53 14.32 27.38
CA LEU A 149 15.77 14.57 26.15
C LEU A 149 14.33 14.06 26.26
N ILE A 150 14.11 13.00 27.04
CA ILE A 150 12.83 12.32 27.17
C ILE A 150 12.37 12.48 28.62
N THR A 151 11.42 13.38 28.85
CA THR A 151 10.91 13.62 30.20
C THR A 151 10.11 12.42 30.71
N PRO A 152 9.97 12.24 32.03
CA PRO A 152 9.14 11.19 32.61
C PRO A 152 7.69 11.21 32.10
N GLU A 153 7.12 12.39 31.84
CA GLU A 153 5.77 12.58 31.32
C GLU A 153 5.65 12.13 29.86
N MET A 154 6.64 12.43 29.02
CA MET A 154 6.71 11.91 27.65
C MET A 154 6.79 10.38 27.66
N ALA A 155 7.67 9.83 28.49
CA ALA A 155 7.84 8.38 28.64
C ALA A 155 6.58 7.68 29.18
N ALA A 156 5.80 8.34 30.04
CA ALA A 156 4.51 7.84 30.49
C ALA A 156 3.50 7.82 29.33
N THR A 157 3.36 8.93 28.60
CA THR A 157 2.49 9.04 27.41
C THR A 157 2.79 7.94 26.39
N TRP A 158 4.07 7.72 26.06
CA TRP A 158 4.47 6.69 25.11
C TRP A 158 4.09 5.28 25.57
N ARG A 159 4.15 5.00 26.88
CA ARG A 159 3.73 3.71 27.46
C ARG A 159 2.22 3.55 27.43
N ASP A 160 1.46 4.61 27.65
CA ASP A 160 -0.01 4.61 27.59
C ASP A 160 -0.51 4.36 26.16
N HIS A 161 0.21 4.87 25.15
CA HIS A 161 -0.09 4.65 23.75
C HIS A 161 0.42 3.30 23.21
N ALA A 162 1.41 2.68 23.85
CA ALA A 162 2.05 1.44 23.39
C ALA A 162 1.09 0.29 23.02
N PRO A 163 0.01 -0.01 23.78
CA PRO A 163 -0.93 -1.08 23.42
C PRO A 163 -1.55 -0.90 22.03
N TRP A 164 -1.82 0.34 21.61
CA TRP A 164 -2.35 0.64 20.27
C TRP A 164 -1.32 0.34 19.18
N TYR A 165 -0.04 0.60 19.42
CA TYR A 165 1.04 0.26 18.51
C TYR A 165 1.24 -1.26 18.40
N TYR A 166 1.31 -1.98 19.53
CA TYR A 166 1.42 -3.44 19.51
C TYR A 166 0.23 -4.13 18.84
N GLY A 167 -0.97 -3.55 18.95
CA GLY A 167 -2.16 -4.07 18.29
C GLY A 167 -2.27 -3.75 16.79
N PHE A 168 -1.35 -2.98 16.20
CA PHE A 168 -1.53 -2.36 14.88
C PHE A 168 -2.85 -1.56 14.78
N LEU A 169 -3.12 -0.75 15.80
CA LEU A 169 -4.31 0.09 15.96
C LEU A 169 -3.97 1.58 16.16
N ALA A 170 -2.72 1.98 15.92
CA ALA A 170 -2.26 3.36 16.12
C ALA A 170 -3.12 4.40 15.37
N ASN A 171 -3.59 4.07 14.17
CA ASN A 171 -4.47 4.95 13.41
C ASN A 171 -5.83 5.20 14.09
N PHE A 172 -6.38 4.21 14.82
CA PHE A 172 -7.60 4.38 15.61
C PHE A 172 -7.37 5.17 16.89
N MET A 173 -6.20 5.01 17.52
CA MET A 173 -5.80 5.85 18.65
C MET A 173 -5.77 7.32 18.24
N MET A 174 -5.14 7.63 17.11
CA MET A 174 -5.07 9.00 16.57
C MET A 174 -6.43 9.56 16.20
N LEU A 175 -7.33 8.75 15.64
CA LEU A 175 -8.73 9.14 15.43
C LEU A 175 -9.44 9.46 16.75
N ARG A 176 -9.21 8.67 17.79
CA ARG A 176 -9.81 8.89 19.12
C ARG A 176 -9.27 10.17 19.78
N LEU A 177 -7.97 10.42 19.66
CA LEU A 177 -7.33 11.63 20.17
C LEU A 177 -7.67 12.86 19.31
N ASN A 178 -8.08 12.63 18.07
CA ASN A 178 -8.23 13.66 17.03
C ASN A 178 -6.94 14.49 16.86
N ASP A 179 -5.78 13.82 16.95
CA ASP A 179 -4.46 14.43 16.86
C ASP A 179 -3.39 13.40 16.42
N MET A 180 -2.24 13.89 15.93
CA MET A 180 -1.04 13.10 15.70
C MET A 180 -0.10 13.26 16.90
N PRO A 181 -0.01 12.25 17.80
CA PRO A 181 0.85 12.35 18.96
C PRO A 181 2.32 12.39 18.54
N LYS A 182 3.14 13.09 19.33
CA LYS A 182 4.60 13.18 19.16
C LYS A 182 5.32 11.94 19.71
N ASP A 183 4.79 10.78 19.38
CA ASP A 183 5.30 9.48 19.78
C ASP A 183 6.47 9.07 18.85
N PRO A 184 7.47 8.34 19.35
CA PRO A 184 8.68 8.01 18.59
C PRO A 184 8.39 7.15 17.35
N VAL A 185 7.29 6.40 17.39
CA VAL A 185 6.80 5.52 16.33
C VAL A 185 5.47 6.03 15.75
N THR A 186 5.19 7.33 15.84
CA THR A 186 3.91 7.93 15.39
C THR A 186 3.56 7.51 13.96
N VAL A 187 4.55 7.43 13.07
CA VAL A 187 4.42 6.99 11.67
C VAL A 187 3.85 5.57 11.49
N ALA A 188 3.83 4.73 12.53
CA ALA A 188 3.31 3.37 12.46
C ALA A 188 1.81 3.26 12.14
N TRP A 189 1.05 4.37 12.18
CA TRP A 189 -0.36 4.40 11.78
C TRP A 189 -0.58 3.90 10.35
N SER A 190 0.32 4.21 9.41
CA SER A 190 0.16 3.77 8.02
C SER A 190 0.47 2.28 7.88
N LEU A 191 1.44 1.77 8.65
CA LEU A 191 1.75 0.35 8.72
C LEU A 191 0.57 -0.45 9.30
N ALA A 192 -0.11 0.09 10.31
CA ALA A 192 -1.34 -0.48 10.85
C ALA A 192 -2.43 -0.64 9.78
N ILE A 193 -2.65 0.37 8.93
CA ILE A 193 -3.57 0.29 7.79
C ILE A 193 -3.16 -0.84 6.84
N GLU A 194 -1.88 -0.98 6.51
CA GLU A 194 -1.42 -2.06 5.64
C GLU A 194 -1.61 -3.45 6.25
N GLU A 195 -1.34 -3.64 7.55
CA GLU A 195 -1.54 -4.92 8.23
C GLU A 195 -3.03 -5.27 8.33
N GLN A 196 -3.90 -4.28 8.57
CA GLN A 196 -5.35 -4.48 8.56
C GLN A 196 -5.86 -4.88 7.17
N PHE A 197 -5.37 -4.22 6.11
CA PHE A 197 -5.66 -4.63 4.74
C PHE A 197 -5.16 -6.05 4.48
N TYR A 198 -3.93 -6.35 4.86
CA TYR A 198 -3.31 -7.65 4.68
C TYR A 198 -4.06 -8.78 5.38
N LEU A 199 -4.57 -8.54 6.59
CA LEU A 199 -5.35 -9.49 7.36
C LEU A 199 -6.66 -9.87 6.67
N VAL A 200 -7.34 -8.90 6.05
CA VAL A 200 -8.65 -9.11 5.42
C VAL A 200 -8.51 -9.58 3.96
N TRP A 201 -7.39 -9.26 3.30
CA TRP A 201 -7.23 -9.42 1.86
C TRP A 201 -7.47 -10.84 1.32
N PRO A 202 -7.05 -11.93 1.99
CA PRO A 202 -7.36 -13.28 1.51
C PRO A 202 -8.85 -13.56 1.36
N LEU A 203 -9.70 -13.02 2.24
CA LEU A 203 -11.15 -13.17 2.14
C LEU A 203 -11.70 -12.46 0.90
N VAL A 204 -11.16 -11.27 0.58
CA VAL A 204 -11.51 -10.53 -0.64
C VAL A 204 -11.12 -11.32 -1.88
N VAL A 205 -9.90 -11.87 -1.93
CA VAL A 205 -9.45 -12.68 -3.08
C VAL A 205 -10.26 -13.97 -3.21
N MET A 206 -10.65 -14.61 -2.11
CA MET A 206 -11.55 -15.78 -2.16
C MET A 206 -12.90 -15.45 -2.79
N SER A 207 -13.42 -14.24 -2.58
CA SER A 207 -14.67 -13.80 -3.22
C SER A 207 -14.61 -13.80 -4.74
N PHE A 208 -13.41 -13.71 -5.35
CA PHE A 208 -13.22 -13.75 -6.80
C PHE A 208 -13.65 -15.07 -7.45
N ARG A 209 -13.81 -16.14 -6.65
CA ARG A 209 -14.36 -17.42 -7.12
C ARG A 209 -15.83 -17.32 -7.48
N ARG A 210 -16.55 -16.42 -6.81
CA ARG A 210 -18.01 -16.24 -6.96
C ARG A 210 -18.38 -14.96 -7.70
N TRP A 211 -17.50 -13.96 -7.69
CA TRP A 211 -17.72 -12.61 -8.20
C TRP A 211 -16.57 -12.22 -9.13
N ARG A 212 -16.83 -11.36 -10.13
CA ARG A 212 -15.76 -10.90 -11.03
C ARG A 212 -14.78 -10.01 -10.26
N PRO A 213 -13.45 -10.25 -10.32
CA PRO A 213 -12.46 -9.48 -9.56
C PRO A 213 -12.61 -7.97 -9.71
N LEU A 214 -12.74 -7.48 -10.94
CA LEU A 214 -12.90 -6.04 -11.22
C LEU A 214 -14.18 -5.46 -10.61
N GLY A 215 -15.27 -6.24 -10.54
CA GLY A 215 -16.50 -5.83 -9.87
C GLY A 215 -16.32 -5.70 -8.37
N VAL A 216 -15.61 -6.64 -7.75
CA VAL A 216 -15.27 -6.58 -6.32
C VAL A 216 -14.38 -5.36 -6.03
N LEU A 217 -13.30 -5.16 -6.78
CA LEU A 217 -12.42 -4.01 -6.58
C LEU A 217 -13.15 -2.68 -6.80
N GLY A 218 -13.98 -2.58 -7.85
CA GLY A 218 -14.81 -1.41 -8.11
C GLY A 218 -15.81 -1.14 -6.97
N SER A 219 -16.40 -2.19 -6.39
CA SER A 219 -17.30 -2.05 -5.24
C SER A 219 -16.59 -1.56 -3.98
N LEU A 220 -15.34 -1.97 -3.74
CA LEU A 220 -14.55 -1.49 -2.60
C LEU A 220 -14.21 0.00 -2.74
N ILE A 221 -13.87 0.44 -3.95
CA ILE A 221 -13.63 1.87 -4.24
C ILE A 221 -14.92 2.67 -4.07
N ALA A 222 -16.03 2.20 -4.63
CA ALA A 222 -17.33 2.85 -4.49
C ALA A 222 -17.77 2.93 -3.02
N LEU A 223 -17.53 1.87 -2.23
CA LEU A 223 -17.81 1.84 -0.81
C LEU A 223 -16.95 2.85 -0.04
N SER A 224 -15.65 2.95 -0.35
CA SER A 224 -14.74 3.94 0.25
C SER A 224 -15.25 5.37 0.00
N ILE A 225 -15.54 5.71 -1.26
CA ILE A 225 -16.04 7.05 -1.64
C ILE A 225 -17.41 7.33 -0.99
N GLY A 226 -18.33 6.37 -1.05
CA GLY A 226 -19.65 6.50 -0.43
C GLY A 226 -19.57 6.70 1.08
N LEU A 227 -18.67 5.98 1.74
CA LEU A 227 -18.42 6.12 3.17
C LEU A 227 -17.83 7.48 3.52
N LYS A 228 -16.84 7.98 2.75
CA LYS A 228 -16.32 9.36 2.92
C LYS A 228 -17.45 10.38 2.78
N ALA A 229 -18.33 10.24 1.80
CA ALA A 229 -19.46 11.15 1.61
C ALA A 229 -20.41 11.14 2.81
N VAL A 230 -20.73 9.95 3.36
CA VAL A 230 -21.57 9.83 4.57
C VAL A 230 -20.88 10.45 5.79
N LEU A 231 -19.59 10.19 5.98
CA LEU A 231 -18.83 10.69 7.13
C LEU A 231 -18.61 12.21 7.04
N LEU A 232 -18.42 12.74 5.84
CA LEU A 232 -18.35 14.18 5.59
C LEU A 232 -19.64 14.89 6.06
N MET A 233 -20.81 14.31 5.76
CA MET A 233 -22.10 14.82 6.26
C MET A 233 -22.23 14.73 7.79
N ARG A 234 -21.39 13.94 8.46
CA ARG A 234 -21.31 13.82 9.93
C ARG A 234 -20.22 14.72 10.53
N GLY A 235 -19.63 15.61 9.74
CA GLY A 235 -18.60 16.56 10.20
C GLY A 235 -17.18 16.00 10.19
N TRP A 236 -16.96 14.82 9.62
CA TRP A 236 -15.58 14.33 9.41
C TRP A 236 -14.90 15.15 8.32
N ASN A 237 -13.59 15.27 8.44
CA ASN A 237 -12.76 16.05 7.52
C ASN A 237 -11.59 15.20 7.01
N GLU A 238 -10.69 15.84 6.25
CA GLU A 238 -9.54 15.20 5.64
C GLU A 238 -8.66 14.43 6.63
N PHE A 239 -8.46 14.95 7.84
CA PHE A 239 -7.69 14.27 8.89
C PHE A 239 -8.29 12.91 9.25
N HIS A 240 -9.62 12.84 9.35
CA HIS A 240 -10.30 11.59 9.66
C HIS A 240 -10.22 10.60 8.50
N PHE A 241 -10.37 11.08 7.26
CA PHE A 241 -10.23 10.23 6.07
C PHE A 241 -8.82 9.68 5.90
N TYR A 242 -7.82 10.46 6.32
CA TYR A 242 -6.42 10.11 6.27
C TYR A 242 -6.07 8.91 7.18
N LEU A 243 -6.71 8.82 8.35
CA LEU A 243 -6.43 7.79 9.36
C LEU A 243 -7.39 6.60 9.33
N PHE A 244 -8.63 6.78 8.88
CA PHE A 244 -9.62 5.73 8.93
C PHE A 244 -9.45 4.73 7.79
N THR A 245 -9.12 3.48 8.13
CA THR A 245 -8.73 2.44 7.17
C THR A 245 -9.70 2.29 6.00
N PRO A 246 -11.04 2.21 6.19
CA PRO A 246 -11.98 2.04 5.08
C PRO A 246 -11.97 3.17 4.05
N THR A 247 -11.68 4.41 4.47
CA THR A 247 -11.59 5.58 3.58
C THR A 247 -10.22 5.71 2.93
N ARG A 248 -9.26 4.85 3.31
CA ARG A 248 -7.88 4.85 2.83
C ARG A 248 -7.53 3.67 1.93
N LEU A 249 -8.48 2.78 1.66
CA LEU A 249 -8.24 1.55 0.90
C LEU A 249 -7.93 1.78 -0.59
N GLU A 250 -8.23 2.96 -1.13
CA GLU A 250 -8.19 3.23 -2.57
C GLU A 250 -6.82 2.93 -3.22
N PRO A 251 -5.66 3.44 -2.73
CA PRO A 251 -4.37 3.13 -3.34
C PRO A 251 -4.00 1.64 -3.23
N LEU A 252 -4.32 0.98 -2.09
CA LEU A 252 -4.10 -0.46 -1.88
C LEU A 252 -4.91 -1.30 -2.88
N VAL A 253 -6.19 -0.95 -3.08
CA VAL A 253 -7.08 -1.64 -4.01
C VAL A 253 -6.64 -1.44 -5.45
N ILE A 254 -6.24 -0.22 -5.84
CA ILE A 254 -5.75 0.07 -7.19
C ILE A 254 -4.42 -0.66 -7.46
N GLY A 255 -3.49 -0.67 -6.50
CA GLY A 255 -2.27 -1.49 -6.59
C GLY A 255 -2.56 -2.98 -6.75
N SER A 256 -3.60 -3.47 -6.07
CA SER A 256 -4.08 -4.86 -6.21
C SER A 256 -4.67 -5.15 -7.58
N ALA A 257 -5.34 -4.19 -8.21
CA ALA A 257 -5.82 -4.29 -9.59
C ALA A 257 -4.66 -4.49 -10.57
N LEU A 258 -3.53 -3.80 -10.37
CA LEU A 258 -2.32 -3.98 -11.16
C LEU A 258 -1.72 -5.39 -11.01
N ALA A 259 -1.75 -5.95 -9.79
CA ALA A 259 -1.29 -7.31 -9.56
C ALA A 259 -2.14 -8.34 -10.33
N LEU A 260 -3.47 -8.17 -10.34
CA LEU A 260 -4.36 -8.99 -11.17
C LEU A 260 -4.09 -8.80 -12.66
N ALA A 261 -3.91 -7.55 -13.11
CA ALA A 261 -3.58 -7.26 -14.51
C ALA A 261 -2.29 -7.95 -14.95
N ARG A 262 -1.27 -7.97 -14.08
CA ARG A 262 -0.02 -8.71 -14.29
C ARG A 262 -0.25 -10.22 -14.33
N HIS A 263 -0.98 -10.76 -13.35
CA HIS A 263 -1.24 -12.19 -13.22
C HIS A 263 -1.99 -12.75 -14.44
N HIS A 264 -2.95 -12.01 -14.99
CA HIS A 264 -3.68 -12.38 -16.20
C HIS A 264 -2.93 -12.09 -17.51
N GLY A 265 -1.67 -11.66 -17.45
CA GLY A 265 -0.83 -11.44 -18.63
C GLY A 265 -1.09 -10.15 -19.40
N TYR A 266 -2.01 -9.28 -18.95
CA TYR A 266 -2.32 -8.01 -19.62
C TYR A 266 -1.11 -7.08 -19.73
N LEU A 267 -0.14 -7.16 -18.81
CA LEU A 267 1.08 -6.34 -18.92
C LEU A 267 2.00 -6.80 -20.07
N ARG A 268 1.96 -8.07 -20.46
CA ARG A 268 2.80 -8.63 -21.54
C ARG A 268 2.25 -8.31 -22.92
N SER A 269 0.92 -8.28 -23.08
CA SER A 269 0.28 -7.96 -24.37
C SER A 269 0.60 -6.55 -24.89
N PHE A 270 1.07 -5.65 -24.02
CA PHE A 270 1.49 -4.30 -24.40
C PHE A 270 3.01 -4.11 -24.45
N GLY A 271 3.80 -5.14 -24.15
CA GLY A 271 5.27 -5.10 -24.16
C GLY A 271 5.90 -5.59 -25.47
N THR A 272 5.14 -6.30 -26.32
CA THR A 272 5.63 -6.88 -27.59
C THR A 272 5.36 -6.01 -28.82
N ALA A 273 4.73 -4.85 -28.65
CA ALA A 273 4.46 -3.92 -29.74
C ALA A 273 5.71 -3.08 -30.05
N GLY A 274 6.56 -3.62 -30.92
CA GLY A 274 7.54 -2.94 -31.79
C GLY A 274 8.32 -1.76 -31.20
N ASP A 275 9.61 -1.98 -30.95
CA ASP A 275 10.59 -0.94 -30.69
C ASP A 275 10.65 0.06 -31.85
N HIS A 276 10.43 1.34 -31.56
CA HIS A 276 11.23 2.52 -31.92
C HIS A 276 10.38 3.80 -31.75
N VAL A 277 10.76 4.62 -30.75
CA VAL A 277 10.44 6.05 -30.55
C VAL A 277 8.98 6.45 -30.20
N TRP A 278 8.73 6.68 -28.88
CA TRP A 278 7.66 7.47 -28.20
C TRP A 278 6.15 7.13 -28.45
N PRO A 279 5.19 7.42 -27.52
CA PRO A 279 5.28 8.01 -26.16
C PRO A 279 4.58 7.17 -25.06
N LEU A 280 4.77 7.55 -23.79
CA LEU A 280 3.85 7.29 -22.65
C LEU A 280 2.37 7.36 -23.05
N ALA A 281 2.05 8.27 -23.97
CA ALA A 281 0.77 8.49 -24.59
C ALA A 281 0.26 7.38 -25.54
N LYS A 282 0.83 6.17 -25.60
CA LYS A 282 0.16 4.98 -26.19
C LYS A 282 -0.12 3.88 -25.17
N TRP A 283 0.42 4.01 -23.96
CA TRP A 283 0.28 3.00 -22.93
C TRP A 283 -0.91 3.33 -22.02
N PRO A 284 -1.93 2.47 -21.91
CA PRO A 284 -3.19 2.81 -21.25
C PRO A 284 -2.98 3.22 -19.79
N PHE A 285 -2.08 2.56 -19.08
CA PHE A 285 -1.73 2.91 -17.70
C PHE A 285 -1.03 4.27 -17.60
N ALA A 286 -0.03 4.55 -18.44
CA ALA A 286 0.67 5.84 -18.41
C ALA A 286 -0.27 7.00 -18.76
N ARG A 287 -1.16 6.83 -19.75
CA ARG A 287 -2.24 7.80 -20.04
C ARG A 287 -3.15 8.00 -18.83
N LEU A 288 -3.60 6.91 -18.20
CA LEU A 288 -4.48 6.98 -17.04
C LEU A 288 -3.81 7.72 -15.87
N GLY A 289 -2.52 7.50 -15.65
CA GLY A 289 -1.75 8.20 -14.63
C GLY A 289 -1.60 9.69 -14.92
N CYS A 290 -1.29 10.06 -16.17
CA CYS A 290 -1.25 11.47 -16.59
C CYS A 290 -2.62 12.14 -16.47
N ILE A 291 -3.70 11.47 -16.90
CA ILE A 291 -5.07 11.98 -16.76
C ILE A 291 -5.40 12.19 -15.27
N ALA A 292 -5.10 11.22 -14.42
CA ALA A 292 -5.33 11.34 -12.98
C ALA A 292 -4.57 12.53 -12.38
N ALA A 293 -3.30 12.72 -12.76
CA ALA A 293 -2.50 13.86 -12.32
C ALA A 293 -3.06 15.21 -12.80
N VAL A 294 -3.50 15.30 -14.06
CA VAL A 294 -4.12 16.51 -14.62
C VAL A 294 -5.45 16.81 -13.94
N VAL A 295 -6.29 15.80 -13.71
CA VAL A 295 -7.57 15.95 -13.00
C VAL A 295 -7.32 16.39 -11.55
N LEU A 296 -6.35 15.78 -10.87
CA LEU A 296 -5.97 16.15 -9.51
C LEU A 296 -5.51 17.61 -9.45
N LEU A 297 -4.61 18.01 -10.36
CA LEU A 297 -4.12 19.39 -10.45
C LEU A 297 -5.27 20.36 -10.75
N PHE A 298 -6.15 20.01 -11.68
CA PHE A 298 -7.32 20.82 -12.02
C PHE A 298 -8.26 21.01 -10.82
N LEU A 299 -8.61 19.93 -10.11
CA LEU A 299 -9.47 19.98 -8.93
C LEU A 299 -8.83 20.83 -7.83
N HIS A 300 -7.53 20.66 -7.58
CA HIS A 300 -6.81 21.44 -6.59
C HIS A 300 -6.76 22.93 -6.94
N LEU A 301 -6.45 23.28 -8.19
CA LEU A 301 -6.46 24.67 -8.65
C LEU A 301 -7.87 25.27 -8.58
N LEU A 302 -8.90 24.51 -8.94
CA LEU A 302 -10.29 24.94 -8.84
C LEU A 302 -10.69 25.20 -7.37
N SER A 303 -10.28 24.32 -6.45
CA SER A 303 -10.48 24.45 -5.00
C SER A 303 -9.83 25.73 -4.47
N LEU A 304 -8.58 26.00 -4.87
CA LEU A 304 -7.85 27.22 -4.50
C LEU A 304 -8.49 28.50 -5.06
N LEU A 305 -8.84 28.50 -6.36
CA LEU A 305 -9.42 29.67 -7.03
C LEU A 305 -10.85 29.98 -6.57
N SER A 306 -11.56 28.96 -6.10
CA SER A 306 -12.94 29.08 -5.63
C SER A 306 -13.02 29.30 -4.12
N TYR A 307 -11.88 29.43 -3.43
CA TYR A 307 -11.83 29.72 -2.00
C TYR A 307 -12.49 31.08 -1.73
N GLY A 308 -13.55 31.09 -0.91
CA GLY A 308 -14.35 32.29 -0.62
C GLY A 308 -15.50 32.57 -1.61
N VAL A 309 -15.62 31.81 -2.70
CA VAL A 309 -16.78 31.87 -3.61
C VAL A 309 -17.85 30.90 -3.10
N ALA A 310 -18.98 31.44 -2.65
CA ALA A 310 -20.08 30.65 -2.10
C ALA A 310 -20.55 29.57 -3.10
N GLY A 311 -20.65 28.32 -2.62
CA GLY A 311 -21.13 27.17 -3.39
C GLY A 311 -20.05 26.48 -4.22
N VAL A 312 -19.33 27.19 -5.10
CA VAL A 312 -18.38 26.56 -6.03
C VAL A 312 -17.14 26.00 -5.32
N GLY A 313 -16.56 26.77 -4.37
CA GLY A 313 -15.40 26.30 -3.61
C GLY A 313 -15.72 25.09 -2.75
N VAL A 314 -16.90 25.09 -2.13
CA VAL A 314 -17.36 23.96 -1.31
C VAL A 314 -17.47 22.70 -2.16
N VAL A 315 -18.10 22.76 -3.34
CA VAL A 315 -18.24 21.58 -4.22
C VAL A 315 -16.89 21.06 -4.69
N ALA A 316 -15.97 21.94 -5.11
CA ALA A 316 -14.63 21.56 -5.55
C ALA A 316 -13.84 20.86 -4.43
N THR A 317 -13.84 21.44 -3.22
CA THR A 317 -13.18 20.85 -2.04
C THR A 317 -13.79 19.50 -1.65
N VAL A 318 -15.12 19.35 -1.72
CA VAL A 318 -15.77 18.06 -1.46
C VAL A 318 -15.33 17.02 -2.49
N ILE A 319 -15.38 17.32 -3.78
CA ILE A 319 -14.97 16.39 -4.83
C ILE A 319 -13.49 16.01 -4.66
N GLU A 320 -12.64 16.99 -4.36
CA GLU A 320 -11.23 16.77 -4.05
C GLU A 320 -11.08 15.78 -2.89
N SER A 321 -11.61 16.05 -1.70
CA SER A 321 -11.53 15.14 -0.54
C SER A 321 -12.06 13.74 -0.80
N LEU A 322 -13.11 13.60 -1.61
CA LEU A 322 -13.67 12.29 -1.95
C LEU A 322 -12.77 11.49 -2.89
N THR A 323 -12.10 12.14 -3.85
CA THR A 323 -11.39 11.49 -4.96
C THR A 323 -9.87 11.52 -4.85
N TYR A 324 -9.32 12.33 -3.94
CA TYR A 324 -7.89 12.62 -3.83
C TYR A 324 -7.00 11.36 -3.80
N TYR A 325 -7.25 10.46 -2.84
CA TYR A 325 -6.42 9.24 -2.68
C TYR A 325 -6.58 8.26 -3.84
N LEU A 326 -7.77 8.16 -4.43
CA LEU A 326 -8.00 7.37 -5.64
C LEU A 326 -7.14 7.87 -6.80
N LEU A 327 -7.13 9.19 -7.06
CA LEU A 327 -6.39 9.77 -8.17
C LEU A 327 -4.88 9.58 -8.01
N ILE A 328 -4.35 9.76 -6.79
CA ILE A 328 -2.94 9.50 -6.51
C ILE A 328 -2.61 8.00 -6.61
N GLY A 329 -3.48 7.15 -6.08
CA GLY A 329 -3.35 5.69 -6.19
C GLY A 329 -3.27 5.24 -7.65
N ILE A 330 -4.10 5.81 -8.53
CA ILE A 330 -4.06 5.61 -9.98
C ILE A 330 -2.72 6.10 -10.55
N MET A 331 -2.31 7.33 -10.23
CA MET A 331 -1.04 7.90 -10.72
C MET A 331 0.15 7.00 -10.39
N PHE A 332 0.30 6.59 -9.12
CA PHE A 332 1.42 5.75 -8.69
C PHE A 332 1.32 4.33 -9.21
N THR A 333 0.13 3.73 -9.25
CA THR A 333 -0.04 2.39 -9.82
C THR A 333 0.26 2.39 -11.32
N SER A 334 -0.05 3.46 -12.03
CA SER A 334 0.34 3.63 -13.43
C SER A 334 1.85 3.71 -13.62
N LEU A 335 2.56 4.40 -12.72
CA LEU A 335 4.03 4.40 -12.68
C LEU A 335 4.58 2.98 -12.45
N LEU A 336 4.04 2.25 -11.48
CA LEU A 336 4.41 0.86 -11.19
C LEU A 336 4.20 -0.03 -12.42
N GLY A 337 3.02 0.06 -13.05
CA GLY A 337 2.71 -0.70 -14.25
C GLY A 337 3.69 -0.40 -15.38
N TYR A 338 4.02 0.88 -15.59
CA TYR A 338 4.95 1.30 -16.65
C TYR A 338 6.35 0.72 -16.43
N VAL A 339 6.89 0.86 -15.22
CA VAL A 339 8.21 0.34 -14.86
C VAL A 339 8.27 -1.19 -14.95
N LEU A 340 7.18 -1.88 -14.62
CA LEU A 340 7.09 -3.34 -14.71
C LEU A 340 6.97 -3.88 -16.13
N ALA A 341 6.36 -3.13 -17.03
CA ALA A 341 6.16 -3.54 -18.42
C ALA A 341 7.28 -3.09 -19.37
N LYS A 342 7.98 -2.00 -19.04
CA LYS A 342 9.11 -1.46 -19.80
C LYS A 342 10.37 -1.39 -18.93
N PRO A 343 10.96 -2.54 -18.55
CA PRO A 343 12.13 -2.58 -17.67
C PRO A 343 13.37 -1.88 -18.24
N ASP A 344 13.47 -1.73 -19.57
CA ASP A 344 14.59 -1.08 -20.26
C ASP A 344 14.37 0.42 -20.53
N SER A 345 13.21 0.96 -20.16
CA SER A 345 12.90 2.39 -20.33
C SER A 345 13.78 3.29 -19.44
N ASP A 346 13.97 4.55 -19.83
CA ASP A 346 14.70 5.53 -19.01
C ASP A 346 14.12 5.70 -17.60
N VAL A 347 12.79 5.67 -17.48
CA VAL A 347 12.11 5.72 -16.19
C VAL A 347 12.47 4.51 -15.35
N ALA A 348 12.43 3.30 -15.91
CA ALA A 348 12.82 2.09 -15.19
C ALA A 348 14.32 2.10 -14.84
N ARG A 349 15.20 2.60 -15.73
CA ARG A 349 16.63 2.77 -15.48
C ARG A 349 16.92 3.73 -14.33
N LEU A 350 16.15 4.83 -14.22
CA LEU A 350 16.22 5.75 -13.07
C LEU A 350 15.94 5.01 -11.76
N PHE A 351 14.88 4.20 -11.72
CA PHE A 351 14.52 3.39 -10.55
C PHE A 351 15.43 2.17 -10.32
N GLN A 352 16.32 1.83 -11.26
CA GLN A 352 17.33 0.78 -11.09
C GLN A 352 18.68 1.32 -10.63
N LYS A 353 18.81 2.64 -10.41
CA LYS A 353 20.05 3.23 -9.86
C LYS A 353 20.34 2.64 -8.48
N LYS A 354 21.60 2.20 -8.29
CA LYS A 354 22.04 1.47 -7.10
C LYS A 354 21.66 2.16 -5.79
N TRP A 355 21.92 3.47 -5.68
CA TRP A 355 21.64 4.23 -4.45
C TRP A 355 20.13 4.26 -4.11
N LEU A 356 19.28 4.36 -5.13
CA LEU A 356 17.84 4.44 -4.95
C LEU A 356 17.26 3.06 -4.60
N CYS A 357 17.74 2.00 -5.27
CA CYS A 357 17.42 0.63 -4.88
C CYS A 357 17.86 0.37 -3.43
N GLN A 358 19.09 0.77 -3.07
CA GLN A 358 19.64 0.57 -1.72
C GLN A 358 18.79 1.27 -0.66
N LEU A 359 18.38 2.51 -0.92
CA LEU A 359 17.47 3.23 -0.05
C LEU A 359 16.12 2.49 0.09
N GLY A 360 15.63 1.92 -1.01
CA GLY A 360 14.46 1.03 -1.01
C GLY A 360 14.64 -0.26 -0.20
N LEU A 361 15.83 -0.85 -0.22
CA LEU A 361 16.15 -2.04 0.60
C LEU A 361 16.01 -1.74 2.08
N TRP A 362 16.54 -0.59 2.51
CA TRP A 362 16.53 -0.14 3.90
C TRP A 362 15.27 0.61 4.28
N SER A 363 14.36 0.86 3.33
CA SER A 363 13.19 1.74 3.50
C SER A 363 12.37 1.40 4.73
N TYR A 364 12.18 0.12 5.04
CA TYR A 364 11.40 -0.30 6.20
C TYR A 364 12.10 0.05 7.52
N SER A 365 13.38 -0.31 7.65
CA SER A 365 14.19 0.05 8.82
C SER A 365 14.30 1.58 9.01
N ILE A 366 14.50 2.33 7.93
CA ILE A 366 14.52 3.80 7.94
C ILE A 366 13.15 4.37 8.36
N TYR A 367 12.07 3.82 7.81
CA TYR A 367 10.71 4.27 8.09
C TYR A 367 10.39 4.18 9.58
N LEU A 368 10.82 3.12 10.27
CA LEU A 368 10.56 2.97 11.69
C LEU A 368 11.34 3.93 12.60
N THR A 369 12.49 4.42 12.16
CA THR A 369 13.40 5.20 13.04
C THR A 369 13.55 6.67 12.66
N HIS A 370 13.24 7.06 11.43
CA HIS A 370 13.52 8.42 10.96
C HIS A 370 12.81 9.49 11.79
N ASN A 371 11.55 9.24 12.20
CA ASN A 371 10.77 10.22 12.95
C ASN A 371 11.34 10.45 14.36
N LEU A 372 11.71 9.38 15.06
CA LEU A 372 12.46 9.44 16.33
C LEU A 372 13.76 10.25 16.19
N ILE A 373 14.55 9.97 15.17
CA ILE A 373 15.84 10.66 14.94
C ILE A 373 15.59 12.15 14.67
N ASN A 374 14.62 12.46 13.81
CA ASN A 374 14.23 13.83 13.45
C ASN A 374 13.80 14.63 14.68
N HIS A 375 12.88 14.10 15.48
CA HIS A 375 12.40 14.73 16.71
C HIS A 375 13.49 14.86 17.77
N GLY A 376 14.29 13.81 17.99
CA GLY A 376 15.39 13.85 18.95
C GLY A 376 16.44 14.91 18.61
N LEU A 377 16.82 15.01 17.34
CA LEU A 377 17.74 16.06 16.87
C LEU A 377 17.15 17.45 17.03
N ALA A 378 15.88 17.64 16.67
CA ALA A 378 15.21 18.92 16.80
C ALA A 378 15.09 19.37 18.27
N GLN A 379 14.72 18.45 19.17
CA GLN A 379 14.55 18.73 20.61
C GLN A 379 15.88 18.96 21.33
N SER A 380 16.93 18.21 20.97
CA SER A 380 18.25 18.35 21.59
C SER A 380 18.95 19.69 21.30
N GLY A 381 18.48 20.45 20.30
CA GLY A 381 19.13 21.67 19.84
C GLY A 381 20.44 21.43 19.08
N LEU A 382 20.89 20.17 18.91
CA LEU A 382 22.14 19.84 18.21
C LEU A 382 22.18 20.28 16.74
N THR A 383 21.02 20.50 16.13
CA THR A 383 20.91 21.09 14.79
C THR A 383 20.45 22.53 14.85
N PHE A 384 19.20 22.79 15.26
CA PHE A 384 18.61 24.12 15.18
C PHE A 384 19.23 25.13 16.16
N GLY A 385 19.80 24.67 17.28
CA GLY A 385 20.53 25.54 18.20
C GLY A 385 21.87 26.02 17.65
N ILE A 386 22.50 25.23 16.75
CA ILE A 386 23.78 25.56 16.12
C ILE A 386 23.58 26.28 14.78
N LEU A 387 22.66 25.79 13.96
CA LEU A 387 22.48 26.19 12.57
C LEU A 387 21.38 27.26 12.39
N GLY A 388 20.60 27.54 13.43
CA GLY A 388 19.42 28.40 13.39
C GLY A 388 18.20 27.72 12.74
N THR A 389 17.04 28.38 12.78
CA THR A 389 15.75 27.87 12.26
C THR A 389 15.42 28.34 10.83
N ASN A 390 16.32 29.10 10.22
CA ASN A 390 16.17 29.58 8.84
C ASN A 390 16.34 28.45 7.82
N VAL A 391 16.18 28.76 6.54
CA VAL A 391 16.31 27.76 5.45
C VAL A 391 17.65 27.01 5.44
N VAL A 392 18.75 27.68 5.79
CA VAL A 392 20.08 27.05 5.84
C VAL A 392 20.13 26.04 6.98
N GLY A 393 19.62 26.42 8.15
CA GLY A 393 19.55 25.53 9.30
C GLY A 393 18.62 24.36 9.09
N LEU A 394 17.50 24.54 8.38
CA LEU A 394 16.62 23.45 7.98
C LEU A 394 17.29 22.48 7.01
N ILE A 395 18.01 22.99 6.01
CA ILE A 395 18.78 22.13 5.09
C ILE A 395 19.83 21.34 5.86
N GLY A 396 20.56 21.98 6.77
CA GLY A 396 21.56 21.32 7.60
C GLY A 396 20.95 20.27 8.53
N HIS A 397 19.85 20.59 9.22
CA HIS A 397 19.08 19.62 10.01
C HIS A 397 18.63 18.43 9.16
N GLY A 398 18.06 18.70 7.98
CA GLY A 398 17.63 17.67 7.04
C GLY A 398 18.77 16.75 6.60
N LEU A 399 19.95 17.29 6.28
CA LEU A 399 21.11 16.50 5.90
C LEU A 399 21.58 15.58 7.05
N VAL A 400 21.61 16.10 8.28
CA VAL A 400 21.98 15.32 9.48
C VAL A 400 20.94 14.24 9.74
N THR A 401 19.65 14.59 9.75
CA THR A 401 18.53 13.66 9.93
C THR A 401 18.55 12.55 8.89
N VAL A 402 18.74 12.89 7.60
CA VAL A 402 18.81 11.90 6.51
C VAL A 402 20.00 10.96 6.71
N THR A 403 21.18 11.51 6.98
CA THR A 403 22.41 10.73 7.15
C THR A 403 22.28 9.76 8.31
N LEU A 404 21.83 10.22 9.47
CA LEU A 404 21.64 9.38 10.65
C LEU A 404 20.54 8.33 10.44
N SER A 405 19.42 8.71 9.83
CA SER A 405 18.31 7.78 9.55
C SER A 405 18.72 6.67 8.58
N VAL A 406 19.46 7.00 7.51
CA VAL A 406 19.99 6.01 6.57
C VAL A 406 21.04 5.12 7.26
N GLY A 407 21.91 5.69 8.09
CA GLY A 407 22.89 4.94 8.87
C GLY A 407 22.26 3.94 9.83
N VAL A 408 21.36 4.39 10.69
CA VAL A 408 20.60 3.54 11.63
C VAL A 408 19.76 2.51 10.89
N GLY A 409 19.08 2.91 9.81
CA GLY A 409 18.30 2.00 8.98
C GLY A 409 19.16 0.91 8.32
N CYS A 410 20.36 1.23 7.88
CA CYS A 410 21.33 0.26 7.37
C CYS A 410 21.75 -0.75 8.45
N VAL A 411 22.10 -0.27 9.65
CA VAL A 411 22.48 -1.12 10.79
C VAL A 411 21.34 -2.07 11.16
N LEU A 412 20.12 -1.56 11.35
CA LEU A 412 18.95 -2.38 11.65
C LEU A 412 18.66 -3.39 10.53
N TYR A 413 18.79 -3.00 9.27
CA TYR A 413 18.61 -3.91 8.16
C TYR A 413 19.63 -5.05 8.19
N VAL A 414 20.92 -4.74 8.38
CA VAL A 414 22.01 -5.74 8.33
C VAL A 414 21.97 -6.69 9.52
N TYR A 415 21.75 -6.17 10.73
CA TYR A 415 21.90 -6.94 11.97
C TYR A 415 20.59 -7.48 12.53
N VAL A 416 19.43 -6.98 12.10
CA VAL A 416 18.12 -7.41 12.60
C VAL A 416 17.24 -7.90 11.47
N GLU A 417 16.89 -7.05 10.49
CA GLU A 417 15.92 -7.40 9.45
C GLU A 417 16.38 -8.58 8.58
N ARG A 418 17.60 -8.51 8.05
CA ARG A 418 18.15 -9.52 7.12
C ARG A 418 18.35 -10.89 7.79
N PRO A 419 18.91 -11.01 9.01
CA PRO A 419 18.96 -12.28 9.72
C PRO A 419 17.59 -12.92 9.93
N ILE A 420 16.59 -12.13 10.32
CA ILE A 420 15.21 -12.61 10.56
C ILE A 420 14.58 -13.12 9.26
N ILE A 421 14.74 -12.39 8.15
CA ILE A 421 14.28 -12.82 6.83
C ILE A 421 15.00 -14.10 6.37
N SER A 422 16.28 -14.26 6.69
CA SER A 422 17.05 -15.47 6.39
C SER A 422 16.52 -16.68 7.16
N TRP A 423 16.21 -16.50 8.44
CA TRP A 423 15.63 -17.55 9.30
C TRP A 423 14.27 -18.02 8.76
N ARG A 424 13.41 -17.08 8.37
CA ARG A 424 12.13 -17.40 7.72
C ARG A 424 12.30 -18.36 6.54
N ASN A 425 13.27 -18.11 5.65
CA ASN A 425 13.51 -18.96 4.47
C ASN A 425 13.96 -20.39 4.83
N ARG A 426 14.41 -20.62 6.08
CA ARG A 426 14.76 -21.96 6.58
C ARG A 426 13.56 -22.68 7.21
N CYS A 427 12.56 -21.94 7.69
CA CYS A 427 11.43 -22.47 8.44
C CYS A 427 10.15 -22.66 7.62
N ILE A 428 10.02 -22.02 6.44
CA ILE A 428 8.80 -21.97 5.61
C ILE A 428 9.18 -22.16 4.15
#